data_AF-A0A924BUH7-F1
#
_entry.id   AF-A0A924BUH7-F1
#
_cell.length_a   1.000
_cell.length_b   1.000
_cell.length_c   1.000
_cell.angle_alpha   90.00
_cell.angle_beta   90.00
_cell.angle_gamma   90.00
#
_symmetry.space_group_name_H-M   'P 1'
#
loop_
_entity.id
_entity.type
_entity.pdbx_description
1 polymer ?
#
loop_
_entity_poly.entity_id
_entity_poly.type
_entity_poly.pdbx_seq_one_letter_code
_entity_poly.pdbx_strand_id
1 'polypeptide(L)'
;MRINSLVAWAAFFGAALGASAGAARPAEPSRKGVILPAPVVDAILASGLPPSSFGMYAQEVIGERTLVALNEERPYSMASTTKVVTALAALDLLGPFYRWRTSAFALGTLANGKLVGDLLIVGGGNAQLTSVELQA
;
A
#
# COMPACT_ATOMS: atom_id res chain seq x y z
N MET A 1 -3.84 24.30 -14.18
CA MET A 1 -3.09 23.40 -15.09
C MET A 1 -3.98 22.20 -15.35
N ARG A 2 -4.58 22.13 -16.55
CA ARG A 2 -5.58 21.11 -16.93
C ARG A 2 -4.87 19.83 -17.33
N ILE A 3 -5.16 18.71 -16.68
CA ILE A 3 -4.77 17.38 -17.16
C ILE A 3 -6.05 16.61 -17.46
N ASN A 4 -6.27 16.41 -18.76
CA ASN A 4 -7.37 15.65 -19.32
C ASN A 4 -7.26 14.18 -18.91
N SER A 5 -8.39 13.63 -18.50
CA SER A 5 -8.71 12.22 -18.34
C SER A 5 -8.49 11.44 -19.63
N LEU A 6 -7.73 10.34 -19.58
CA LEU A 6 -8.00 9.13 -20.36
C LEU A 6 -7.54 7.91 -19.56
N VAL A 7 -8.51 7.17 -19.04
CA VAL A 7 -8.37 5.80 -18.59
C VAL A 7 -8.11 4.95 -19.83
N ALA A 8 -6.99 4.23 -19.85
CA ALA A 8 -6.78 3.10 -20.75
C ALA A 8 -6.28 1.93 -19.90
N TRP A 9 -7.23 1.14 -19.39
CA TRP A 9 -6.95 -0.23 -18.98
C TRP A 9 -6.90 -1.07 -20.24
N ALA A 10 -5.69 -1.47 -20.64
CA ALA A 10 -5.49 -2.55 -21.59
C ALA A 10 -4.67 -3.64 -20.89
N ALA A 11 -5.32 -4.79 -20.71
CA ALA A 11 -4.69 -6.03 -20.32
C ALA A 11 -3.51 -6.32 -21.26
N PHE A 12 -2.34 -6.56 -20.69
CA PHE A 12 -1.26 -7.29 -21.36
C PHE A 12 -0.85 -8.46 -20.48
N PHE A 13 -1.66 -9.52 -20.56
CA PHE A 13 -1.15 -10.88 -20.40
C PHE A 13 -0.52 -11.24 -21.76
N GLY A 14 0.80 -11.12 -21.86
CA GLY A 14 1.52 -11.36 -23.10
C GLY A 14 3.01 -11.52 -22.81
N ALA A 15 3.45 -12.77 -22.76
CA ALA A 15 4.85 -13.12 -22.72
C ALA A 15 5.55 -12.58 -23.99
N ALA A 16 6.50 -11.67 -23.80
CA ALA A 16 7.48 -11.31 -24.81
C ALA A 16 8.85 -11.21 -24.14
N LEU A 17 9.66 -12.23 -24.38
CA LEU A 17 11.10 -12.19 -24.21
C LEU A 17 11.66 -11.06 -25.10
N GLY A 18 12.09 -9.97 -24.47
CA GLY A 18 12.73 -8.84 -25.13
C GLY A 18 13.66 -8.15 -24.14
N ALA A 19 14.85 -8.70 -23.97
CA ALA A 19 15.90 -8.11 -23.13
C ALA A 19 16.42 -6.83 -23.80
N SER A 20 15.95 -5.67 -23.36
CA SER A 20 16.74 -4.44 -23.43
C SER A 20 17.42 -4.26 -22.08
N ALA A 21 18.67 -4.69 -22.00
CA ALA A 21 19.55 -4.44 -20.87
C ALA A 21 19.87 -2.94 -20.82
N GLY A 22 18.96 -2.14 -20.25
CA GLY A 22 19.33 -0.90 -19.62
C GLY A 22 20.19 -1.29 -18.43
N ALA A 23 21.50 -1.06 -18.52
CA ALA A 23 22.45 -1.38 -17.48
C ALA A 23 21.99 -0.74 -16.17
N ALA A 24 21.37 -1.55 -15.29
CA ALA A 24 21.28 -1.24 -13.89
C ALA A 24 22.70 -0.98 -13.43
N ARG A 25 22.98 0.25 -13.00
CA ARG A 25 24.25 0.55 -12.32
C ARG A 25 24.43 -0.54 -11.27
N PRO A 26 25.58 -1.23 -11.22
CA PRO A 26 25.84 -2.12 -10.11
C PRO A 26 25.67 -1.30 -8.83
N ALA A 27 24.76 -1.72 -7.96
CA ALA A 27 24.69 -1.19 -6.61
C ALA A 27 26.08 -1.40 -6.01
N GLU A 28 26.83 -0.32 -5.80
CA GLU A 28 28.09 -0.40 -5.08
C GLU A 28 27.74 -0.90 -3.68
N PRO A 29 28.23 -2.08 -3.25
CA PRO A 29 27.99 -2.52 -1.89
C PRO A 29 28.64 -1.48 -0.99
N SER A 30 27.83 -0.69 -0.30
CA SER A 30 28.26 0.25 0.71
C SER A 30 28.79 -0.54 1.90
N ARG A 31 29.98 -1.11 1.75
CA ARG A 31 30.67 -1.94 2.73
C ARG A 31 31.35 -1.06 3.76
N LYS A 32 30.59 -0.17 4.41
CA LYS A 32 30.93 0.27 5.77
C LYS A 32 30.25 -0.75 6.67
N GLY A 33 31.04 -1.64 7.26
CA GLY A 33 30.56 -2.70 8.15
C GLY A 33 29.79 -2.08 9.30
N VAL A 34 28.47 -2.00 9.17
CA VAL A 34 27.63 -1.63 10.27
C VAL A 34 27.62 -2.83 11.22
N ILE A 35 28.17 -2.62 12.41
CA ILE A 35 28.12 -3.62 13.47
C ILE A 35 26.67 -3.66 13.98
N LEU A 36 26.01 -4.80 13.78
CA LEU A 36 24.71 -5.04 14.41
C LEU A 36 24.86 -5.00 15.93
N PRO A 37 23.93 -4.37 16.67
CA PRO A 37 23.96 -4.42 18.12
C PRO A 37 23.99 -5.88 18.61
N ALA A 38 24.84 -6.19 19.60
CA ALA A 38 25.01 -7.54 20.13
C ALA A 38 23.67 -8.26 20.45
N PRO A 39 22.66 -7.60 21.07
CA PRO A 39 21.37 -8.25 21.34
C PRO A 39 20.65 -8.75 20.08
N VAL A 40 20.85 -8.09 18.94
CA VAL A 40 20.25 -8.48 17.66
C VAL A 40 20.95 -9.72 17.11
N VAL A 41 22.28 -9.77 17.21
CA VAL A 41 23.07 -10.93 16.78
C VAL A 41 22.71 -12.15 17.63
N ASP A 42 22.63 -11.98 18.95
CA ASP A 42 22.25 -13.06 19.88
C ASP A 42 20.85 -13.58 19.58
N ALA A 43 19.88 -12.70 19.27
CA ALA A 43 18.53 -13.09 18.89
C ALA A 43 18.48 -13.86 17.56
N ILE A 44 19.25 -13.45 16.55
CA ILE A 44 19.35 -14.17 15.28
C ILE A 44 19.91 -15.58 15.52
N LEU A 45 21.00 -15.69 16.28
CA LEU A 45 21.62 -16.99 16.58
C LEU A 45 20.68 -17.90 17.38
N ALA A 46 19.98 -17.35 18.37
CA ALA A 46 19.02 -18.07 19.19
C ALA A 46 17.78 -18.55 18.40
N SER A 47 17.45 -17.92 17.26
CA SER A 47 16.30 -18.30 16.44
C SER A 47 16.43 -19.67 15.76
N GLY A 48 17.66 -20.19 15.61
CA GLY A 48 17.94 -21.41 14.85
C GLY A 48 17.72 -21.29 13.34
N LEU A 49 17.39 -20.10 12.83
CA LEU A 49 17.21 -19.84 11.41
C LEU A 49 18.52 -19.33 10.77
N PRO A 50 18.74 -19.58 9.47
CA PRO A 50 19.86 -19.00 8.76
C PRO A 50 19.88 -17.47 8.86
N PRO A 51 21.03 -16.81 9.08
CA PRO A 51 21.11 -15.35 9.14
C PRO A 51 20.56 -14.64 7.90
N SER A 52 20.61 -15.29 6.73
CA SER A 52 20.03 -14.80 5.47
C SER A 52 18.50 -14.66 5.48
N SER A 53 17.82 -15.31 6.43
CA SER A 53 16.36 -15.24 6.60
C SER A 53 15.90 -13.91 7.20
N PHE A 54 16.84 -13.11 7.72
CA PHE A 54 16.58 -11.82 8.33
C PHE A 54 17.06 -10.70 7.42
N GLY A 55 16.20 -9.71 7.19
CA GLY A 55 16.51 -8.46 6.52
C GLY A 55 16.28 -7.30 7.48
N MET A 56 17.23 -6.37 7.58
CA MET A 56 17.12 -5.17 8.41
C MET A 56 17.77 -3.98 7.71
N TYR A 57 17.07 -2.85 7.73
CA TYR A 57 17.60 -1.57 7.26
C TYR A 57 17.15 -0.47 8.22
N ALA A 58 18.09 0.36 8.65
CA ALA A 58 17.81 1.52 9.47
C ALA A 58 18.69 2.68 9.01
N GLN A 59 18.10 3.86 8.90
CA GLN A 59 18.75 5.09 8.47
C GLN A 59 18.21 6.26 9.30
N GLU A 60 18.99 7.32 9.42
CA GLU A 60 18.46 8.59 9.94
C GLU A 60 17.25 9.06 9.12
N VAL A 61 16.21 9.53 9.80
CA VAL A 61 15.02 10.11 9.15
C VAL A 61 15.36 11.43 8.46
N ILE A 62 16.27 12.21 9.07
CA ILE A 62 16.81 13.45 8.53
C ILE A 62 18.32 13.23 8.36
N GLY A 63 18.77 13.04 7.12
CA GLY A 63 20.15 12.72 6.78
C GLY A 63 20.25 11.46 5.91
N GLU A 64 21.48 11.10 5.53
CA GLU A 64 21.73 9.93 4.68
C GLU A 64 22.48 8.81 5.43
N ARG A 65 22.77 8.97 6.72
CA ARG A 65 23.56 8.01 7.48
C ARG A 65 22.78 6.71 7.74
N THR A 66 23.20 5.64 7.09
CA THR A 66 22.73 4.28 7.38
C THR A 66 23.28 3.80 8.72
N LEU A 67 22.37 3.37 9.59
CA LEU A 67 22.65 2.86 10.93
C LEU A 67 22.66 1.33 10.99
N VAL A 68 21.95 0.65 10.08
CA VAL A 68 21.92 -0.82 9.91
C VAL A 68 21.64 -1.15 8.45
N ALA A 69 22.37 -2.11 7.89
CA ALA A 69 22.08 -2.75 6.61
C ALA A 69 22.47 -4.23 6.69
N LEU A 70 21.46 -5.11 6.70
CA LEU A 70 21.61 -6.56 6.72
C LEU A 70 20.65 -7.16 5.71
N ASN A 71 21.17 -7.81 4.65
CA ASN A 71 20.37 -8.49 3.62
C ASN A 71 19.22 -7.64 3.04
N GLU A 72 19.37 -6.32 3.04
CA GLU A 72 18.31 -5.34 2.77
C GLU A 72 17.76 -5.38 1.35
N GLU A 73 18.56 -5.84 0.38
CA GLU A 73 18.15 -5.96 -1.02
C GLU A 73 17.41 -7.28 -1.33
N ARG A 74 17.30 -8.19 -0.35
CA ARG A 74 16.58 -9.46 -0.57
C ARG A 74 15.07 -9.25 -0.50
N PRO A 75 14.29 -9.94 -1.34
CA PRO A 75 12.83 -9.89 -1.26
C PRO A 75 12.33 -10.69 -0.05
N TYR A 76 11.37 -10.11 0.68
CA TYR A 76 10.69 -10.72 1.83
C TYR A 76 9.17 -10.60 1.71
N SER A 77 8.43 -11.45 2.41
CA SER A 77 6.99 -11.23 2.62
C SER A 77 6.80 -10.02 3.53
N MET A 78 6.19 -8.97 3.00
CA MET A 78 5.90 -7.74 3.76
C MET A 78 4.79 -7.97 4.80
N ALA A 79 4.00 -9.03 4.69
CA ALA A 79 2.80 -9.23 5.53
C ALA A 79 2.00 -7.92 5.64
N SER A 80 1.64 -7.51 6.86
CA SER A 80 0.90 -6.25 7.08
C SER A 80 1.72 -4.97 6.85
N THR A 81 3.05 -5.01 6.69
CA THR A 81 3.83 -3.81 6.36
C THR A 81 3.51 -3.29 4.95
N THR A 82 2.95 -4.14 4.08
CA THR A 82 2.34 -3.75 2.78
C THR A 82 1.38 -2.58 2.93
N LYS A 83 0.68 -2.47 4.08
CA LYS A 83 -0.27 -1.38 4.37
C LYS A 83 0.39 0.00 4.30
N VAL A 84 1.69 0.12 4.53
CA VAL A 84 2.41 1.40 4.42
C VAL A 84 2.36 1.93 2.98
N VAL A 85 2.67 1.06 2.01
CA VAL A 85 2.65 1.43 0.58
C VAL A 85 1.22 1.73 0.13
N THR A 86 0.25 0.90 0.57
CA THR A 86 -1.17 1.14 0.25
C THR A 86 -1.69 2.43 0.86
N ALA A 87 -1.31 2.76 2.10
CA ALA A 87 -1.71 3.99 2.76
C ALA A 87 -1.12 5.23 2.06
N LEU A 88 0.15 5.16 1.66
CA LEU A 88 0.79 6.24 0.90
C LEU A 88 0.07 6.46 -0.45
N ALA A 89 -0.20 5.39 -1.19
CA ALA A 89 -0.95 5.48 -2.45
C ALA A 89 -2.36 6.04 -2.24
N ALA A 90 -3.05 5.66 -1.16
CA ALA A 90 -4.37 6.20 -0.84
C ALA A 90 -4.31 7.71 -0.52
N LEU A 91 -3.31 8.15 0.25
CA LEU A 91 -3.11 9.57 0.55
C LEU A 91 -2.79 10.40 -0.70
N ASP A 92 -1.99 9.86 -1.62
CA ASP A 92 -1.63 10.51 -2.87
C ASP A 92 -2.82 10.61 -3.84
N LEU A 93 -3.55 9.50 -4.03
CA LEU A 93 -4.66 9.42 -4.98
C LEU A 93 -5.96 10.06 -4.49
N LEU A 94 -6.29 9.88 -3.21
CA LEU A 94 -7.58 10.32 -2.65
C LEU A 94 -7.44 11.65 -1.88
N GLY A 95 -6.26 11.93 -1.34
CA GLY A 95 -6.03 13.04 -0.43
C GLY A 95 -6.39 12.69 1.02
N PRO A 96 -5.83 13.44 2.00
CA PRO A 96 -6.04 13.19 3.43
C PRO A 96 -7.47 13.51 3.90
N PHE A 97 -8.24 14.25 3.11
CA PHE A 97 -9.61 14.66 3.45
C PHE A 97 -10.69 13.90 2.65
N TYR A 98 -10.32 12.80 1.98
CA TYR A 98 -11.28 12.00 1.25
C TYR A 98 -12.38 11.46 2.17
N ARG A 99 -13.64 11.55 1.71
CA ARG A 99 -14.80 11.02 2.41
C ARG A 99 -15.52 10.05 1.48
N TRP A 100 -15.65 8.81 1.93
CA TRP A 100 -16.53 7.83 1.32
C TRP A 100 -17.98 8.34 1.31
N ARG A 101 -18.75 8.02 0.26
CA ARG A 101 -20.14 8.46 0.11
C ARG A 101 -21.05 7.27 -0.09
N THR A 102 -22.06 7.15 0.76
CA THR A 102 -23.16 6.21 0.58
C THR A 102 -24.40 7.01 0.19
N SER A 103 -25.19 6.55 -0.78
CA SER A 103 -26.35 7.30 -1.30
C SER A 103 -27.58 6.40 -1.40
N ALA A 104 -28.76 7.00 -1.23
CA ALA A 104 -30.04 6.35 -1.39
C ALA A 104 -30.84 7.03 -2.51
N PHE A 105 -31.47 6.23 -3.37
CA PHE A 105 -32.25 6.71 -4.51
C PHE A 105 -33.63 6.07 -4.51
N ALA A 106 -34.67 6.89 -4.59
CA ALA A 106 -36.01 6.44 -4.91
C ALA A 106 -36.11 6.21 -6.42
N LEU A 107 -36.35 4.98 -6.85
CA LEU A 107 -36.56 4.64 -8.25
C LEU A 107 -38.05 4.67 -8.65
N GLY A 108 -38.93 4.69 -7.64
CA GLY A 108 -40.38 4.81 -7.79
C GLY A 108 -40.91 6.21 -7.49
N THR A 109 -42.23 6.38 -7.57
CA THR A 109 -42.89 7.64 -7.22
C THR A 109 -43.14 7.73 -5.72
N LEU A 110 -42.91 8.92 -5.16
CA LEU A 110 -43.30 9.23 -3.78
C LEU A 110 -44.72 9.79 -3.78
N ALA A 111 -45.67 9.05 -3.19
CA ALA A 111 -47.07 9.46 -3.08
C ALA A 111 -47.57 9.25 -1.66
N ASN A 112 -48.14 10.30 -1.06
CA ASN A 112 -48.74 10.26 0.29
C ASN A 112 -47.80 9.68 1.36
N GLY A 113 -46.51 10.02 1.31
CA GLY A 113 -45.50 9.52 2.25
C GLY A 113 -45.08 8.06 2.05
N LYS A 114 -45.51 7.41 0.96
CA LYS A 114 -45.10 6.05 0.58
C LYS A 114 -44.33 6.09 -0.74
N LEU A 115 -43.23 5.35 -0.79
CA LEU A 115 -42.54 5.05 -2.04
C LEU A 115 -43.28 3.91 -2.75
N VAL A 116 -43.73 4.17 -3.97
CA VAL A 116 -44.34 3.17 -4.86
C VAL A 116 -43.28 2.76 -5.88
N GLY A 117 -42.49 1.76 -5.51
CA GLY A 117 -41.36 1.23 -6.27
C GLY A 117 -40.16 0.97 -5.37
N ASP A 118 -38.98 0.88 -5.96
CA ASP A 118 -37.78 0.42 -5.26
C ASP A 118 -36.99 1.58 -4.64
N LEU A 119 -36.36 1.28 -3.50
CA LEU A 119 -35.30 2.10 -2.89
C LEU A 119 -33.96 1.44 -3.18
N LEU A 120 -33.07 2.16 -3.87
CA LEU A 120 -31.71 1.71 -4.16
C LEU A 120 -30.72 2.34 -3.19
N ILE A 121 -29.89 1.51 -2.54
CA ILE A 121 -28.75 1.96 -1.74
C ILE A 121 -27.45 1.69 -2.51
N VAL A 122 -26.67 2.74 -2.73
CA VAL A 122 -25.36 2.67 -3.39
C VAL A 122 -24.27 2.91 -2.36
N GLY A 123 -23.53 1.85 -2.02
CA GLY A 123 -22.38 1.93 -1.12
C GLY A 123 -21.15 2.46 -1.84
N GLY A 124 -20.50 3.46 -1.25
CA GLY A 124 -19.28 4.04 -1.84
C GLY A 124 -17.97 3.47 -1.33
N GLY A 125 -17.97 2.41 -0.52
CA GLY A 125 -16.74 1.79 0.02
C GLY A 125 -16.35 2.23 1.44
N ASN A 126 -17.26 2.87 2.20
CA ASN A 126 -17.01 3.21 3.60
C ASN A 126 -16.92 1.94 4.46
N ALA A 127 -15.70 1.49 4.76
CA ALA A 127 -15.45 0.33 5.63
C ALA A 127 -15.85 0.58 7.10
N GLN A 128 -16.18 1.82 7.47
CA GLN A 128 -16.63 2.19 8.81
C GLN A 128 -18.13 2.51 8.88
N LEU A 129 -18.91 2.21 7.84
CA LEU A 129 -20.36 2.47 7.84
C LEU A 129 -21.04 1.76 9.02
N THR A 130 -21.77 2.53 9.83
CA THR A 130 -22.48 2.04 11.01
C THR A 130 -24.00 2.03 10.80
N SER A 131 -24.73 1.30 11.66
CA SER A 131 -26.21 1.32 11.67
C SER A 131 -26.77 2.70 12.05
N VAL A 132 -26.08 3.44 12.92
CA VAL A 132 -26.51 4.78 13.37
C VAL A 132 -26.53 5.76 12.21
N GLU A 133 -25.52 5.73 11.32
CA GLU A 133 -25.46 6.59 10.14
C GLU A 133 -26.56 6.30 9.11
N LEU A 134 -27.17 5.11 9.15
CA LEU A 134 -28.29 4.73 8.27
C LEU A 134 -29.66 5.06 8.85
N GLN A 135 -29.72 5.37 10.15
CA GLN A 135 -30.96 5.69 10.86
C GLN A 135 -31.19 7.20 11.03
N ALA A 136 -30.15 8.01 10.81
CA ALA A 136 -30.20 9.47 10.85
C ALA A 136 -30.82 10.06 9.58
#